data_AF-A0A7K1CA84-F1
#
_entry.id   AF-A0A7K1CA84-F1
#
_cell.length_a   1.000
_cell.length_b   1.000
_cell.length_c   1.000
_cell.angle_alpha   90.00
_cell.angle_beta   90.00
_cell.angle_gamma   90.00
#
_symmetry.space_group_name_H-M   'P 1'
#
loop_
_entity.id
_entity.type
_entity.pdbx_description
1 polymer ?
#
loop_
_entity_poly.entity_id
_entity_poly.type
_entity_poly.pdbx_seq_one_letter_code
_entity_poly.pdbx_strand_id
1 'polypeptide(L)'
;RCVVSRPTWSWGAEHGVNEAGVAIGNATIYTTLDPRPFPDALTGMDLVRLGLERARSARAAVDVIIDAIGRFGQGGSGHDPSGPRRPYWNGFLIADSGSAWVLETSGREWAAEEVRSVRAISNRTTIPGFDDRRHPRQPVETLVDPRWRSTNEFLARGPVTVDGVGRHLTSHGPSADGWNVCMHVDGVEETTASMIAVLPAVGAPEVRMTQASPCREPWTLVRW
;
A
#
# COMPACT_ATOMS: atom_id res chain seq x y z
N ARG A 1 4.79 13.12 15.81
CA ARG A 1 5.00 13.61 14.41
C ARG A 1 4.74 12.48 13.43
N CYS A 2 4.22 12.79 12.25
CA CYS A 2 3.95 11.80 11.20
C CYS A 2 3.95 12.51 9.85
N VAL A 3 4.48 11.85 8.82
CA VAL A 3 4.35 12.29 7.43
C VAL A 3 3.50 11.29 6.68
N VAL A 4 2.52 11.80 5.95
CA VAL A 4 1.56 11.00 5.18
C VAL A 4 1.44 11.55 3.77
N SER A 5 1.22 10.65 2.82
CA SER A 5 0.64 10.96 1.51
C SER A 5 -0.85 10.71 1.58
N ARG A 6 -1.65 11.70 1.15
CA ARG A 6 -3.11 11.58 1.11
C ARG A 6 -3.68 12.23 -0.15
N PRO A 7 -4.79 11.71 -0.68
CA PRO A 7 -5.59 12.42 -1.66
C PRO A 7 -6.18 13.70 -1.05
N THR A 8 -6.39 14.73 -1.87
CA THR A 8 -6.92 16.03 -1.42
C THR A 8 -8.35 15.93 -0.88
N TRP A 9 -9.14 14.98 -1.36
CA TRP A 9 -10.53 14.73 -0.98
C TRP A 9 -10.69 13.83 0.26
N SER A 10 -9.60 13.23 0.76
CA SER A 10 -9.66 12.22 1.82
C SER A 10 -9.12 12.75 3.16
N TRP A 11 -9.73 12.30 4.26
CA TRP A 11 -9.16 12.48 5.60
C TRP A 11 -7.97 11.54 5.83
N GLY A 12 -8.09 10.28 5.42
CA GLY A 12 -7.09 9.21 5.57
C GLY A 12 -5.81 9.44 4.77
N ALA A 13 -4.96 8.40 4.68
CA ALA A 13 -3.68 8.42 3.97
C ALA A 13 -3.49 7.16 3.11
N GLU A 14 -2.87 7.29 1.92
CA GLU A 14 -2.49 6.13 1.09
C GLU A 14 -1.29 5.39 1.71
N HIS A 15 -0.32 6.18 2.20
CA HIS A 15 0.86 5.68 2.89
C HIS A 15 1.50 6.75 3.78
N GLY A 16 2.37 6.35 4.71
CA GLY A 16 3.08 7.27 5.57
C GLY A 16 4.03 6.61 6.56
N VAL A 17 4.71 7.45 7.35
CA VAL A 17 5.64 7.06 8.43
C VAL A 17 5.41 7.92 9.66
N ASN A 18 5.33 7.31 10.85
CA ASN A 18 5.19 8.04 12.11
C ASN A 18 6.53 8.20 12.86
N GLU A 19 6.54 9.00 13.93
CA GLU A 19 7.73 9.25 14.76
C GLU A 19 8.25 8.04 15.52
N ALA A 20 7.42 7.00 15.68
CA ALA A 20 7.85 5.73 16.27
C ALA A 20 8.57 4.84 15.25
N GLY A 21 8.71 5.27 14.00
CA GLY A 21 9.34 4.49 12.94
C GLY A 21 8.44 3.40 12.36
N VAL A 22 7.12 3.56 12.45
CA VAL A 22 6.15 2.69 11.78
C VAL A 22 5.81 3.28 10.42
N ALA A 23 6.01 2.49 9.36
CA ALA A 23 5.55 2.79 8.01
C ALA A 23 4.34 1.92 7.64
N ILE A 24 3.37 2.51 6.95
CA ILE A 24 2.16 1.82 6.47
C ILE A 24 1.86 2.32 5.07
N GLY A 25 1.53 1.41 4.15
CA GLY A 25 0.88 1.72 2.88
C GLY A 25 -0.22 0.70 2.58
N ASN A 26 -1.19 1.06 1.75
CA ASN A 26 -2.27 0.16 1.34
C ASN A 26 -2.27 -0.09 -0.18
N ALA A 27 -3.05 -1.09 -0.59
CA ALA A 27 -3.36 -1.36 -1.99
C ALA A 27 -4.80 -1.86 -2.11
N THR A 28 -5.50 -1.41 -3.15
CA THR A 28 -6.82 -1.91 -3.52
C THR A 28 -6.77 -3.39 -3.88
N ILE A 29 -7.58 -4.22 -3.23
CA ILE A 29 -7.77 -5.63 -3.60
C ILE A 29 -9.26 -5.94 -3.80
N TYR A 30 -9.54 -6.93 -4.65
CA TYR A 30 -10.89 -7.44 -4.86
C TYR A 30 -10.93 -8.92 -4.48
N THR A 31 -11.89 -9.27 -3.63
CA THR A 31 -12.11 -10.65 -3.21
C THR A 31 -13.45 -11.19 -3.73
N THR A 32 -13.71 -12.47 -3.51
CA THR A 32 -15.00 -13.11 -3.78
C THR A 32 -16.14 -12.48 -2.98
N LEU A 33 -15.86 -11.92 -1.79
CA LEU A 33 -16.78 -11.05 -1.08
C LEU A 33 -16.87 -9.70 -1.79
N ASP A 34 -18.03 -9.41 -2.38
CA ASP A 34 -18.31 -8.14 -3.07
C ASP A 34 -18.47 -7.00 -2.05
N PRO A 35 -17.70 -5.91 -2.14
CA PRO A 35 -17.79 -4.76 -1.22
C PRO A 35 -18.97 -3.81 -1.53
N ARG A 36 -19.57 -3.87 -2.72
CA ARG A 36 -20.66 -2.95 -3.14
C ARG A 36 -21.90 -2.94 -2.25
N PRO A 37 -22.41 -4.08 -1.74
CA PRO A 37 -23.57 -4.10 -0.85
C PRO A 37 -23.26 -3.66 0.59
N PHE A 38 -21.99 -3.48 0.96
CA PHE A 38 -21.63 -3.07 2.32
C PHE A 38 -21.84 -1.54 2.50
N PRO A 39 -22.27 -1.11 3.70
CA PRO A 39 -22.43 0.31 3.99
C PRO A 39 -21.07 1.04 3.98
N ASP A 40 -21.11 2.36 3.91
CA ASP A 40 -19.93 3.18 4.16
C ASP A 40 -19.41 2.92 5.58
N ALA A 41 -18.10 2.73 5.69
CA ALA A 41 -17.38 2.44 6.92
C ALA A 41 -15.94 2.96 6.77
N LEU A 42 -14.97 2.38 7.47
CA LEU A 42 -13.56 2.78 7.32
C LEU A 42 -13.02 2.36 5.95
N THR A 43 -12.48 3.31 5.21
CA THR A 43 -11.73 3.02 3.99
C THR A 43 -10.32 2.53 4.35
N GLY A 44 -9.62 1.93 3.38
CA GLY A 44 -8.21 1.62 3.54
C GLY A 44 -7.36 2.82 3.95
N MET A 45 -7.66 4.02 3.44
CA MET A 45 -6.91 5.23 3.78
C MET A 45 -7.12 5.64 5.24
N ASP A 46 -8.35 5.49 5.74
CA ASP A 46 -8.67 5.77 7.14
C ASP A 46 -7.89 4.81 8.05
N LEU A 47 -7.84 3.53 7.68
CA LEU A 47 -7.11 2.50 8.42
C LEU A 47 -5.60 2.77 8.46
N VAL A 48 -4.99 3.22 7.35
CA VAL A 48 -3.57 3.65 7.32
C VAL A 48 -3.33 4.78 8.32
N ARG A 49 -4.16 5.83 8.30
CA ARG A 49 -4.03 6.95 9.22
C ARG A 49 -4.18 6.50 10.68
N LEU A 50 -5.22 5.74 10.99
CA LEU A 50 -5.49 5.25 12.35
C LEU A 50 -4.34 4.37 12.87
N GLY A 51 -3.77 3.52 12.01
CA GLY A 51 -2.59 2.74 12.33
C GLY A 51 -1.38 3.62 12.65
N LEU A 52 -1.08 4.59 11.79
CA LEU A 52 0.04 5.52 11.99
C LEU A 52 -0.12 6.40 13.24
N GLU A 53 -1.34 6.81 13.58
CA GLU A 53 -1.60 7.67 14.74
C GLU A 53 -1.54 6.93 16.08
N ARG A 54 -1.82 5.62 16.10
CA ARG A 54 -1.99 4.86 17.35
C ARG A 54 -0.87 3.86 17.63
N ALA A 55 -0.16 3.40 16.59
CA ALA A 55 0.82 2.32 16.75
C ALA A 55 2.25 2.84 16.99
N ARG A 56 2.99 2.08 17.79
CA ARG A 56 4.43 2.29 18.03
C ARG A 56 5.32 1.16 17.51
N SER A 57 4.72 0.16 16.86
CA SER A 57 5.38 -0.95 16.17
C SER A 57 4.49 -1.45 15.01
N ALA A 58 5.08 -2.15 14.05
CA ALA A 58 4.37 -2.74 12.92
C ALA A 58 3.32 -3.76 13.37
N ARG A 59 3.65 -4.60 14.36
CA ARG A 59 2.69 -5.54 14.96
C ARG A 59 1.52 -4.81 15.60
N ALA A 60 1.78 -3.75 16.38
CA ALA A 60 0.72 -2.96 16.98
C ALA A 60 -0.16 -2.27 15.92
N ALA A 61 0.42 -1.86 14.78
CA ALA A 61 -0.35 -1.30 13.67
C ALA A 61 -1.29 -2.32 13.02
N VAL A 62 -0.83 -3.57 12.85
CA VAL A 62 -1.70 -4.69 12.42
C VAL A 62 -2.88 -4.84 13.37
N ASP A 63 -2.63 -4.86 14.69
CA ASP A 63 -3.68 -5.01 15.69
C ASP A 63 -4.68 -3.84 15.70
N VAL A 64 -4.19 -2.61 15.57
CA VAL A 64 -5.04 -1.40 15.46
C VAL A 64 -5.95 -1.48 14.24
N ILE A 65 -5.43 -1.89 13.09
CA ILE A 65 -6.22 -2.00 11.86
C ILE A 65 -7.28 -3.09 12.00
N ILE A 66 -6.91 -4.27 12.54
CA ILE A 66 -7.86 -5.37 12.76
C ILE A 66 -8.96 -5.00 13.76
N ASP A 67 -8.62 -4.37 14.90
CA ASP A 67 -9.63 -3.92 15.87
C ASP A 67 -10.54 -2.85 15.26
N ALA A 68 -9.99 -1.91 14.48
CA ALA A 68 -10.79 -0.90 13.80
C ALA A 68 -11.77 -1.53 12.80
N ILE A 69 -11.33 -2.48 11.98
CA ILE A 69 -12.21 -3.26 11.10
C ILE A 69 -13.24 -4.05 11.91
N GLY A 70 -12.83 -4.69 13.01
CA GLY A 70 -13.69 -5.47 13.89
C GLY A 70 -14.77 -4.63 14.58
N ARG A 71 -14.47 -3.39 14.93
CA ARG A 71 -15.43 -2.48 15.59
C ARG A 71 -16.30 -1.71 14.61
N PHE A 72 -15.69 -1.09 13.62
CA PHE A 72 -16.33 -0.11 12.76
C PHE A 72 -16.63 -0.63 11.35
N GLY A 73 -16.09 -1.80 10.98
CA GLY A 73 -16.20 -2.34 9.64
C GLY A 73 -15.24 -1.68 8.64
N GLN A 74 -15.22 -2.23 7.44
CA GLN A 74 -14.51 -1.68 6.29
C GLN A 74 -15.52 -1.48 5.17
N GLY A 75 -15.37 -0.43 4.36
CA GLY A 75 -16.32 -0.12 3.30
C GLY A 75 -16.19 1.30 2.75
N GLY A 76 -17.09 1.64 1.84
CA GLY A 76 -17.07 2.93 1.15
C GLY A 76 -16.16 2.99 -0.08
N SER A 77 -16.28 4.09 -0.83
CA SER A 77 -15.47 4.31 -2.03
C SER A 77 -14.08 4.79 -1.64
N GLY A 78 -13.04 4.10 -2.07
CA GLY A 78 -11.66 4.56 -1.92
C GLY A 78 -11.18 5.42 -3.09
N HIS A 79 -12.07 6.21 -3.68
CA HIS A 79 -11.83 7.09 -4.83
C HIS A 79 -12.58 8.42 -4.64
N ASP A 80 -12.17 9.44 -5.40
CA ASP A 80 -12.75 10.79 -5.36
C ASP A 80 -14.29 10.76 -5.44
N PRO A 81 -15.00 11.41 -4.49
CA PRO A 81 -16.46 11.37 -4.43
C PRO A 81 -17.15 12.09 -5.60
N SER A 82 -16.44 12.89 -6.40
CA SER A 82 -16.98 13.46 -7.64
C SER A 82 -17.14 12.42 -8.76
N GLY A 83 -16.46 11.27 -8.65
CA GLY A 83 -16.53 10.16 -9.59
C GLY A 83 -17.53 9.06 -9.18
N PRO A 84 -17.61 7.98 -9.97
CA PRO A 84 -18.44 6.82 -9.61
C PRO A 84 -17.91 6.15 -8.34
N ARG A 85 -18.82 5.65 -7.49
CA ARG A 85 -18.45 4.88 -6.30
C ARG A 85 -17.76 3.58 -6.71
N ARG A 86 -16.56 3.36 -6.17
CA ARG A 86 -15.72 2.18 -6.43
C ARG A 86 -15.23 1.59 -5.09
N PRO A 87 -16.11 0.88 -4.36
CA PRO A 87 -15.74 0.26 -3.11
C PRO A 87 -14.84 -0.96 -3.35
N TYR A 88 -13.91 -1.19 -2.43
CA TYR A 88 -12.93 -2.26 -2.48
C TYR A 88 -12.50 -2.67 -1.07
N TRP A 89 -11.75 -3.77 -0.96
CA TRP A 89 -11.02 -4.13 0.26
C TRP A 89 -9.55 -3.77 0.12
N ASN A 90 -8.79 -3.92 1.20
CA ASN A 90 -7.40 -3.51 1.23
C ASN A 90 -6.42 -4.63 1.57
N GLY A 91 -5.31 -4.63 0.84
CA GLY A 91 -4.03 -5.14 1.31
C GLY A 91 -3.23 -4.01 1.94
N PHE A 92 -2.38 -4.32 2.91
CA PHE A 92 -1.50 -3.38 3.60
C PHE A 92 -0.10 -3.95 3.67
N LEU A 93 0.90 -3.07 3.50
CA LEU A 93 2.30 -3.34 3.82
C LEU A 93 2.69 -2.47 5.00
N ILE A 94 3.14 -3.10 6.08
CA ILE A 94 3.35 -2.46 7.38
C ILE A 94 4.75 -2.83 7.85
N ALA A 95 5.57 -1.86 8.26
CA ALA A 95 6.92 -2.14 8.70
C ALA A 95 7.37 -1.21 9.83
N ASP A 96 8.28 -1.71 10.66
CA ASP A 96 9.10 -0.94 11.58
C ASP A 96 10.55 -1.43 11.47
N SER A 97 11.42 -1.02 12.40
CA SER A 97 12.82 -1.41 12.38
C SER A 97 13.09 -2.88 12.74
N GLY A 98 12.11 -3.59 13.32
CA GLY A 98 12.26 -4.97 13.79
C GLY A 98 11.47 -5.99 12.99
N SER A 99 10.39 -5.58 12.33
CA SER A 99 9.48 -6.48 11.63
C SER A 99 8.75 -5.80 10.47
N ALA A 100 8.31 -6.61 9.51
CA ALA A 100 7.41 -6.19 8.46
C ALA A 100 6.27 -7.21 8.31
N TRP A 101 5.11 -6.74 7.87
CA TRP A 101 3.87 -7.49 7.81
C TRP A 101 3.10 -7.16 6.54
N VAL A 102 2.45 -8.17 5.98
CA VAL A 102 1.35 -8.00 5.03
C VAL A 102 0.05 -8.31 5.74
N LEU A 103 -0.95 -7.45 5.57
CA LEU A 103 -2.33 -7.68 6.03
C LEU A 103 -3.26 -7.59 4.83
N GLU A 104 -4.06 -8.63 4.56
CA GLU A 104 -5.06 -8.64 3.49
C GLU A 104 -6.45 -8.85 4.09
N THR A 105 -7.45 -8.17 3.55
CA THR A 105 -8.79 -8.09 4.15
C THR A 105 -9.89 -8.44 3.16
N SER A 106 -11.00 -8.94 3.68
CA SER A 106 -12.23 -9.26 2.95
C SER A 106 -13.41 -9.01 3.89
N GLY A 107 -13.95 -7.79 3.87
CA GLY A 107 -14.91 -7.35 4.88
C GLY A 107 -14.30 -7.33 6.28
N ARG A 108 -14.78 -8.22 7.15
CA ARG A 108 -14.26 -8.39 8.53
C ARG A 108 -13.28 -9.56 8.65
N GLU A 109 -13.13 -10.37 7.62
CA GLU A 109 -12.13 -11.43 7.57
C GLU A 109 -10.78 -10.84 7.13
N TRP A 110 -9.71 -11.42 7.63
CA TRP A 110 -8.36 -10.95 7.34
C TRP A 110 -7.34 -12.09 7.46
N ALA A 111 -6.20 -11.91 6.82
CA ALA A 111 -4.99 -12.69 7.04
C ALA A 111 -3.80 -11.73 7.25
N ALA A 112 -2.92 -12.07 8.19
CA ALA A 112 -1.69 -11.33 8.45
C ALA A 112 -0.49 -12.26 8.36
N GLU A 113 0.53 -11.85 7.60
CA GLU A 113 1.75 -12.61 7.38
C GLU A 113 2.96 -11.76 7.78
N GLU A 114 3.84 -12.28 8.64
CA GLU A 114 5.12 -11.65 8.95
C GLU A 114 6.11 -11.90 7.80
N VAL A 115 6.71 -10.83 7.28
CA VAL A 115 7.69 -10.88 6.19
C VAL A 115 9.05 -11.30 6.74
N ARG A 116 9.64 -12.35 6.15
CA ARG A 116 10.93 -12.90 6.60
C ARG A 116 12.16 -12.24 5.98
N SER A 117 12.05 -11.69 4.79
CA SER A 117 13.19 -11.05 4.10
C SER A 117 12.73 -9.90 3.22
N VAL A 118 12.07 -10.20 2.10
CA VAL A 118 11.55 -9.22 1.15
C VAL A 118 10.13 -9.58 0.76
N ARG A 119 9.31 -8.58 0.44
CA ARG A 119 7.92 -8.78 0.01
C ARG A 119 7.48 -7.63 -0.87
N ALA A 120 6.74 -7.95 -1.92
CA ALA A 120 5.99 -7.01 -2.72
C ALA A 120 4.50 -7.34 -2.66
N ILE A 121 3.66 -6.32 -2.51
CA ILE A 121 2.22 -6.41 -2.71
C ILE A 121 1.83 -5.57 -3.93
N SER A 122 0.63 -5.81 -4.46
CA SER A 122 0.03 -4.98 -5.51
C SER A 122 -1.48 -5.06 -5.40
N ASN A 123 -2.21 -4.69 -6.45
CA ASN A 123 -3.66 -4.75 -6.47
C ASN A 123 -4.18 -6.20 -6.62
N ARG A 124 -3.76 -7.12 -5.77
CA ARG A 124 -4.24 -8.51 -5.68
C ARG A 124 -3.91 -9.07 -4.30
N THR A 125 -4.65 -10.08 -3.86
CA THR A 125 -4.24 -10.92 -2.73
C THR A 125 -2.96 -11.69 -3.06
N THR A 126 -2.17 -11.96 -2.03
CA THR A 126 -0.82 -12.55 -2.11
C THR A 126 -0.50 -13.47 -0.93
N ILE A 127 -1.23 -13.42 0.19
CA ILE A 127 -0.98 -14.31 1.33
C ILE A 127 -1.47 -15.72 0.98
N PRO A 128 -0.61 -16.77 1.05
CA PRO A 128 -1.04 -18.15 0.79
C PRO A 128 -2.27 -18.55 1.62
N GLY A 129 -3.24 -19.20 0.98
CA GLY A 129 -4.52 -19.59 1.60
C GLY A 129 -5.54 -18.46 1.76
N PHE A 130 -5.10 -17.19 1.84
CA PHE A 130 -6.02 -16.05 1.69
C PHE A 130 -6.25 -15.71 0.22
N ASP A 131 -5.25 -15.98 -0.62
CA ASP A 131 -5.30 -15.71 -2.06
C ASP A 131 -6.39 -16.48 -2.81
N ASP A 132 -6.88 -17.60 -2.25
CA ASP A 132 -8.03 -18.35 -2.79
C ASP A 132 -9.32 -17.51 -2.81
N ARG A 133 -9.34 -16.38 -2.07
CA ARG A 133 -10.43 -15.42 -2.05
C ARG A 133 -10.33 -14.38 -3.15
N ARG A 134 -9.34 -14.39 -4.03
CA ARG A 134 -9.23 -13.42 -5.13
C ARG A 134 -10.52 -13.38 -5.95
N HIS A 135 -10.97 -12.19 -6.31
CA HIS A 135 -12.11 -12.06 -7.21
C HIS A 135 -11.78 -12.68 -8.59
N PRO A 136 -12.56 -13.65 -9.10
CA PRO A 136 -12.17 -14.45 -10.26
C PRO A 136 -12.19 -13.68 -11.59
N ARG A 137 -12.82 -12.51 -11.65
CA ARG A 137 -12.85 -11.63 -12.84
C ARG A 137 -11.95 -10.41 -12.73
N GLN A 138 -11.07 -10.37 -11.73
CA GLN A 138 -10.10 -9.29 -11.65
C GLN A 138 -9.02 -9.52 -12.74
N PRO A 139 -8.75 -8.55 -13.64
CA PRO A 139 -7.78 -8.71 -14.73
C PRO A 139 -6.34 -8.54 -14.22
N VAL A 140 -5.92 -9.39 -13.29
CA VAL A 140 -4.62 -9.27 -12.62
C VAL A 140 -3.47 -9.53 -13.58
N GLU A 141 -3.64 -10.45 -14.52
CA GLU A 141 -2.62 -10.86 -15.49
C GLU A 141 -2.15 -9.67 -16.35
N THR A 142 -3.07 -8.77 -16.66
CA THR A 142 -2.78 -7.58 -17.49
C THR A 142 -2.41 -6.37 -16.62
N LEU A 143 -3.19 -6.06 -15.58
CA LEU A 143 -3.07 -4.76 -14.88
C LEU A 143 -2.17 -4.81 -13.63
N VAL A 144 -1.80 -5.99 -13.15
CA VAL A 144 -1.21 -6.16 -11.81
C VAL A 144 0.06 -7.00 -11.84
N ASP A 145 -0.01 -8.18 -12.44
CA ASP A 145 1.07 -9.16 -12.49
C ASP A 145 2.36 -8.63 -13.11
N PRO A 146 2.36 -7.82 -14.19
CA PRO A 146 3.61 -7.30 -14.76
C PRO A 146 4.43 -6.49 -13.76
N ARG A 147 3.81 -5.52 -13.08
CA ARG A 147 4.48 -4.69 -12.06
C ARG A 147 4.80 -5.47 -10.77
N TRP A 148 3.93 -6.39 -10.37
CA TRP A 148 4.18 -7.23 -9.19
C TRP A 148 5.35 -8.19 -9.43
N ARG A 149 5.40 -8.89 -10.57
CA ARG A 149 6.52 -9.78 -10.95
C ARG A 149 7.82 -9.01 -11.11
N SER A 150 7.79 -7.86 -11.80
CA SER A 150 8.96 -6.98 -11.93
C SER A 150 9.53 -6.58 -10.57
N THR A 151 8.67 -6.27 -9.59
CA THR A 151 9.11 -5.92 -8.24
C THR A 151 9.68 -7.12 -7.48
N ASN A 152 9.08 -8.31 -7.60
CA ASN A 152 9.63 -9.51 -7.00
C ASN A 152 10.99 -9.89 -7.61
N GLU A 153 11.16 -9.75 -8.93
CA GLU A 153 12.45 -9.97 -9.60
C GLU A 153 13.53 -8.98 -9.15
N PHE A 154 13.17 -7.71 -8.96
CA PHE A 154 14.07 -6.71 -8.38
C PHE A 154 14.49 -7.11 -6.95
N LEU A 155 13.52 -7.46 -6.10
CA LEU A 155 13.78 -7.85 -4.71
C LEU A 155 14.63 -9.12 -4.60
N ALA A 156 14.43 -10.10 -5.50
CA ALA A 156 15.17 -11.37 -5.51
C ALA A 156 16.66 -11.21 -5.85
N ARG A 157 17.06 -10.14 -6.54
CA ARG A 157 18.47 -9.91 -6.92
C ARG A 157 19.34 -9.51 -5.74
N GLY A 158 18.81 -8.65 -4.86
CA GLY A 158 19.53 -8.13 -3.70
C GLY A 158 20.88 -7.45 -4.00
N PRO A 159 21.52 -6.82 -3.00
CA PRO A 159 20.89 -6.28 -1.80
C PRO A 159 19.86 -5.18 -2.15
N VAL A 160 18.83 -5.02 -1.33
CA VAL A 160 17.85 -3.92 -1.49
C VAL A 160 18.45 -2.64 -0.95
N THR A 161 18.72 -1.67 -1.83
CA THR A 161 19.28 -0.36 -1.46
C THR A 161 18.28 0.75 -1.75
N VAL A 162 18.40 1.88 -1.06
CA VAL A 162 17.51 3.05 -1.26
C VAL A 162 17.56 3.53 -2.71
N ASP A 163 18.74 3.59 -3.31
CA ASP A 163 18.90 4.01 -4.71
C ASP A 163 18.42 2.94 -5.71
N GLY A 164 18.53 1.65 -5.35
CA GLY A 164 17.94 0.56 -6.10
C GLY A 164 16.41 0.65 -6.14
N VAL A 165 15.78 0.84 -4.97
CA VAL A 165 14.33 1.06 -4.86
C VAL A 165 13.92 2.33 -5.60
N GLY A 166 14.68 3.42 -5.47
CA GLY A 166 14.45 4.66 -6.21
C GLY A 166 14.39 4.45 -7.72
N ARG A 167 15.39 3.78 -8.30
CA ARG A 167 15.39 3.45 -9.74
C ARG A 167 14.26 2.50 -10.13
N HIS A 168 13.95 1.52 -9.29
CA HIS A 168 12.85 0.58 -9.54
C HIS A 168 11.50 1.29 -9.57
N LEU A 169 11.26 2.21 -8.64
CA LEU A 169 10.03 3.00 -8.57
C LEU A 169 9.86 3.95 -9.76
N THR A 170 10.94 4.31 -10.48
CA THR A 170 10.87 5.06 -11.74
C THR A 170 10.68 4.20 -12.98
N SER A 171 10.62 2.88 -12.84
CA SER A 171 10.66 1.97 -13.99
C SER A 171 9.31 1.86 -14.72
N HIS A 172 9.38 1.92 -16.05
CA HIS A 172 8.24 1.74 -16.95
C HIS A 172 8.11 0.32 -17.51
N GLY A 173 8.76 -0.67 -16.88
CA GLY A 173 8.61 -2.10 -17.16
C GLY A 173 8.53 -2.50 -18.65
N PRO A 174 8.01 -3.70 -18.96
CA PRO A 174 7.70 -4.13 -20.33
C PRO A 174 6.20 -4.04 -20.66
N SER A 175 5.34 -3.53 -19.76
CA SER A 175 3.90 -3.47 -20.03
C SER A 175 3.62 -2.44 -21.14
N ALA A 176 3.07 -2.91 -22.25
CA ALA A 176 2.80 -2.09 -23.44
C ALA A 176 1.79 -0.97 -23.17
N ASP A 177 0.87 -1.18 -22.22
CA ASP A 177 -0.26 -0.28 -21.96
C ASP A 177 -0.02 0.64 -20.75
N GLY A 178 1.22 0.80 -20.30
CA GLY A 178 1.57 1.74 -19.23
C GLY A 178 1.34 1.22 -17.79
N TRP A 179 0.82 0.00 -17.60
CA TRP A 179 0.61 -0.67 -16.30
C TRP A 179 1.91 -1.16 -15.65
N ASN A 180 2.83 -0.23 -15.42
CA ASN A 180 4.17 -0.48 -14.92
C ASN A 180 4.30 -0.09 -13.45
N VAL A 181 5.51 -0.19 -12.89
CA VAL A 181 5.79 0.22 -11.52
C VAL A 181 5.57 1.73 -11.38
N CYS A 182 6.21 2.52 -12.24
CA CYS A 182 5.82 3.90 -12.50
C CYS A 182 4.73 3.92 -13.57
N MET A 183 3.49 4.02 -13.12
CA MET A 183 2.31 3.92 -13.97
C MET A 183 1.98 5.25 -14.67
N HIS A 184 1.73 5.18 -15.97
CA HIS A 184 1.16 6.27 -16.78
C HIS A 184 0.23 5.66 -17.83
N VAL A 185 -1.06 5.63 -17.51
CA VAL A 185 -2.11 5.17 -18.41
C VAL A 185 -2.98 6.37 -18.73
N ASP A 186 -2.79 6.94 -19.91
CA ASP A 186 -3.39 8.22 -20.31
C ASP A 186 -4.91 8.23 -20.11
N GLY A 187 -5.39 9.20 -19.32
CA GLY A 187 -6.81 9.37 -19.00
C GLY A 187 -7.40 8.31 -18.06
N VAL A 188 -6.59 7.38 -17.55
CA VAL A 188 -7.04 6.29 -16.67
C VAL A 188 -6.42 6.40 -15.28
N GLU A 189 -5.09 6.31 -15.18
CA GLU A 189 -4.39 6.23 -13.90
C GLU A 189 -2.93 6.65 -14.07
N GLU A 190 -2.38 7.38 -13.10
CA GLU A 190 -0.94 7.66 -13.05
C GLU A 190 -0.41 7.54 -11.61
N THR A 191 0.88 7.31 -11.46
CA THR A 191 1.52 7.36 -10.14
C THR A 191 1.53 8.80 -9.65
N THR A 192 0.78 9.10 -8.59
CA THR A 192 0.60 10.46 -8.06
C THR A 192 1.49 10.75 -6.85
N ALA A 193 2.05 9.73 -6.21
CA ALA A 193 3.01 9.90 -5.14
C ALA A 193 3.85 8.63 -4.98
N SER A 194 5.07 8.78 -4.47
CA SER A 194 5.94 7.67 -4.10
C SER A 194 6.71 7.99 -2.83
N MET A 195 7.03 6.95 -2.06
CA MET A 195 7.75 7.07 -0.80
C MET A 195 8.74 5.91 -0.63
N ILE A 196 9.94 6.22 -0.13
CA ILE A 196 10.92 5.26 0.34
C ILE A 196 11.24 5.62 1.78
N ALA A 197 10.96 4.71 2.70
CA ALA A 197 11.21 4.88 4.12
C ALA A 197 12.34 3.95 4.56
N VAL A 198 13.36 4.51 5.23
CA VAL A 198 14.40 3.75 5.92
C VAL A 198 14.10 3.84 7.42
N LEU A 199 13.92 2.68 8.06
CA LEU A 199 13.47 2.55 9.44
C LEU A 199 14.58 1.93 10.29
N PRO A 200 15.56 2.72 10.77
CA PRO A 200 16.68 2.17 11.52
C PRO A 200 16.25 1.70 12.93
N ALA A 201 16.95 0.71 13.49
CA ALA A 201 16.73 0.27 14.87
C ALA A 201 17.05 1.37 15.89
N VAL A 202 17.99 2.25 15.56
CA VAL A 202 18.40 3.40 16.37
C VAL A 202 18.45 4.64 15.48
N GLY A 203 17.80 5.72 15.93
CA GLY A 203 17.73 6.99 15.21
C GLY A 203 16.34 7.26 14.62
N ALA A 204 16.21 8.43 13.98
CA ALA A 204 14.96 8.82 13.33
C ALA A 204 14.80 8.14 11.96
N PRO A 205 13.56 7.86 11.52
CA PRO A 205 13.29 7.44 10.15
C PRO A 205 13.81 8.43 9.11
N GLU A 206 14.31 7.93 7.99
CA GLU A 206 14.58 8.75 6.81
C GLU A 206 13.52 8.48 5.75
N VAL A 207 12.88 9.53 5.25
CA VAL A 207 11.83 9.38 4.23
C VAL A 207 12.16 10.20 3.00
N ARG A 208 12.31 9.52 1.86
CA ARG A 208 12.36 10.15 0.54
C ARG A 208 10.97 10.07 -0.07
N MET A 209 10.40 11.17 -0.52
CA MET A 209 9.06 11.18 -1.11
C MET A 209 8.95 12.13 -2.29
N THR A 210 7.96 11.88 -3.15
CA THR A 210 7.51 12.80 -4.21
C THR A 210 5.99 12.80 -4.26
N GLN A 211 5.40 13.94 -4.63
CA GLN A 211 3.96 14.14 -4.80
C GLN A 211 3.55 14.13 -6.29
N ALA A 212 4.33 13.41 -7.10
CA ALA A 212 4.03 13.11 -8.49
C ALA A 212 4.66 11.76 -8.87
N SER A 213 4.61 11.41 -10.14
CA SER A 213 5.33 10.25 -10.64
C SER A 213 6.84 10.41 -10.41
N PRO A 214 7.52 9.42 -9.83
CA PRO A 214 8.93 9.53 -9.45
C PRO A 214 9.88 9.66 -10.65
N CYS A 215 9.42 9.38 -11.87
CA CYS A 215 10.19 9.62 -13.10
C CYS A 215 10.12 11.08 -13.60
N ARG A 216 9.19 11.89 -13.08
CA ARG A 216 8.95 13.28 -13.51
C ARG A 216 9.46 14.31 -12.50
N GLU A 217 9.37 14.00 -11.21
CA GLU A 217 9.71 14.94 -10.13
C GLU A 217 10.83 14.39 -9.23
N PRO A 218 11.70 15.26 -8.71
CA PRO A 218 12.77 14.86 -7.80
C PRO A 218 12.21 14.39 -6.45
N TRP A 219 13.00 13.57 -5.77
CA TRP A 219 12.69 13.11 -4.42
C TRP A 219 13.04 14.18 -3.39
N THR A 220 12.11 14.47 -2.48
CA THR A 220 12.34 15.29 -1.29
C THR A 220 12.74 14.40 -0.12
N LEU A 221 13.84 14.73 0.54
CA LEU A 221 14.26 14.07 1.77
C LEU A 221 13.66 14.79 2.98
N VAL A 222 12.96 14.04 3.82
CA VAL A 222 12.35 14.54 5.05
C VAL A 222 12.93 13.76 6.24
N ARG A 223 13.35 14.51 7.27
CA ARG A 223 13.92 14.03 8.53
C ARG A 223 13.24 14.79 9.67
N TRP A 224 12.82 14.12 10.74
CA TRP A 224 12.15 14.78 11.88
C TRP A 224 12.35 14.06 13.21
#